data_AF-A0A5C6PIH9-F1
#
_entry.id   AF-A0A5C6PIH9-F1
#
_cell.length_a   1.000
_cell.length_b   1.000
_cell.length_c   1.000
_cell.angle_alpha   90.00
_cell.angle_beta   90.00
_cell.angle_gamma   90.00
#
_symmetry.space_group_name_H-M   'P 1'
#
loop_
_entity.id
_entity.type
_entity.pdbx_description
1 polymer ?
#
loop_
_entity_poly.entity_id
_entity_poly.type
_entity_poly.pdbx_seq_one_letter_code
_entity_poly.pdbx_strand_id
1 'polypeptide(L)'
;MHARSRSTIERTIGILKGRWMCLDTAGGKLLYKPEKVCRIIMACCVLHNITMKRGVPLPPQPQPREDVRPDTMVEPECRHAVHVRAQLIARL
;
A
#
# COMPACT_ATOMS: atom_id res chain seq x y z
N MET A 1 -20.39 -15.55 18.32
CA MET A 1 -19.14 -15.00 18.89
C MET A 1 -18.08 -14.67 17.82
N HIS A 2 -17.85 -15.54 16.83
CA HIS A 2 -16.88 -15.33 15.74
C HIS A 2 -17.13 -14.08 14.87
N ALA A 3 -18.38 -13.81 14.46
CA ALA A 3 -18.70 -12.69 13.57
C ALA A 3 -18.34 -11.32 14.19
N ARG A 4 -18.66 -11.09 15.46
CA ARG A 4 -18.38 -9.82 16.15
C ARG A 4 -16.89 -9.54 16.29
N SER A 5 -16.10 -10.57 16.61
CA SER A 5 -14.64 -10.47 16.69
C SER A 5 -14.05 -10.12 15.32
N ARG A 6 -14.49 -10.83 14.27
CA ARG A 6 -14.08 -10.56 12.89
C ARG A 6 -14.41 -9.13 12.45
N SER A 7 -15.63 -8.65 12.69
CA SER A 7 -16.02 -7.27 12.34
C SER A 7 -15.19 -6.22 13.07
N THR A 8 -14.81 -6.48 14.32
CA THR A 8 -13.95 -5.59 15.11
C THR A 8 -12.54 -5.53 14.53
N ILE A 9 -11.99 -6.68 14.17
CA ILE A 9 -10.65 -6.81 13.57
C ILE A 9 -10.61 -6.14 12.19
N GLU A 10 -11.57 -6.45 11.31
CA GLU A 10 -11.66 -5.86 9.96
C GLU A 10 -11.77 -4.33 10.02
N ARG A 11 -12.61 -3.80 10.92
CA ARG A 11 -12.72 -2.35 11.14
C ARG A 11 -11.40 -1.75 11.61
N THR A 12 -10.72 -2.41 12.55
CA THR A 12 -9.43 -1.94 13.09
C THR A 12 -8.37 -1.92 11.99
N ILE A 13 -8.31 -2.96 11.16
CA ILE A 13 -7.40 -3.02 10.01
C ILE A 13 -7.69 -1.88 9.03
N GLY A 14 -8.96 -1.63 8.70
CA GLY A 14 -9.33 -0.52 7.83
C GLY A 14 -8.88 0.84 8.36
N ILE A 15 -9.04 1.09 9.66
CA ILE A 15 -8.59 2.33 10.31
C ILE A 15 -7.05 2.45 10.27
N LEU A 16 -6.33 1.37 10.55
CA LEU A 16 -4.87 1.37 10.54
C LEU A 16 -4.32 1.64 9.13
N LYS A 17 -4.91 1.03 8.09
CA LYS A 17 -4.53 1.29 6.69
C LYS A 17 -4.79 2.74 6.28
N GLY A 18 -5.95 3.29 6.63
CA GLY A 18 -6.29 4.67 6.32
C GLY A 18 -5.43 5.70 7.06
N ARG A 19 -4.94 5.36 8.27
CA ARG A 19 -4.08 6.25 9.07
C ARG A 19 -2.60 6.13 8.73
N TRP A 20 -2.14 4.92 8.42
CA TRP A 20 -0.74 4.60 8.20
C TRP A 20 -0.54 4.08 6.77
N MET A 21 -0.11 4.98 5.87
CA MET A 21 0.06 4.66 4.44
C MET A 21 1.03 3.49 4.20
N CYS A 22 1.94 3.22 5.14
CA CYS A 22 2.84 2.06 5.08
C CYS A 22 2.13 0.69 5.17
N LEU A 23 0.87 0.65 5.64
CA LEU A 23 0.02 -0.54 5.67
C LEU A 23 -0.98 -0.56 4.50
N ASP A 24 -1.10 0.54 3.76
CA ASP A 24 -2.01 0.71 2.65
C ASP A 24 -1.39 0.20 1.35
N THR A 25 -2.23 -0.34 0.45
CA THR A 25 -1.79 -0.83 -0.86
C THR A 25 -1.13 0.29 -1.69
N ALA A 26 -1.57 1.54 -1.53
CA ALA A 26 -0.99 2.70 -2.20
C ALA A 26 0.42 3.07 -1.68
N GLY A 27 0.78 2.64 -0.47
CA GLY A 27 2.14 2.75 0.07
C GLY A 27 3.06 1.59 -0.33
N GLY A 28 2.55 0.62 -1.10
CA GLY A 28 3.26 -0.57 -1.53
C GLY A 28 3.08 -1.76 -0.59
N LYS A 29 3.58 -2.93 -1.01
CA LYS A 29 3.60 -4.14 -0.15
C LYS A 29 4.75 -4.03 0.86
N LEU A 30 4.54 -4.47 2.11
CA LEU A 30 5.64 -4.61 3.06
C LEU A 30 6.55 -5.76 2.61
N LEU A 31 7.60 -5.44 1.84
CA LEU A 31 8.61 -6.39 1.37
C LEU A 31 9.63 -6.73 2.47
N TYR A 32 9.14 -7.12 3.64
CA TYR A 32 9.96 -7.49 4.79
C TYR A 32 9.68 -8.91 5.23
N LYS A 33 10.64 -9.51 5.94
CA LYS A 33 10.43 -10.77 6.66
C LYS A 33 9.23 -10.64 7.62
N PRO A 34 8.45 -11.72 7.81
CA PRO A 34 7.20 -11.66 8.59
C PRO A 34 7.41 -11.12 10.01
N GLU A 35 8.56 -11.40 10.62
CA GLU A 35 8.87 -10.91 11.98
C GLU A 35 9.01 -9.37 12.00
N LYS A 36 9.49 -8.76 10.91
CA LYS A 36 9.60 -7.31 10.79
C LYS A 36 8.24 -6.68 10.47
N VAL A 37 7.42 -7.35 9.65
CA VAL A 37 6.03 -6.94 9.40
C VAL A 37 5.23 -6.91 10.70
N CYS A 38 5.31 -7.96 11.53
CA CYS A 38 4.65 -8.00 12.83
C CYS A 38 5.06 -6.81 13.73
N ARG A 39 6.35 -6.45 13.76
CA ARG A 39 6.84 -5.29 14.52
C ARG A 39 6.27 -3.97 14.00
N ILE A 40 6.17 -3.81 12.68
CA ILE A 40 5.56 -2.61 12.07
C ILE A 40 4.08 -2.51 12.45
N ILE A 41 3.33 -3.61 12.36
CA ILE A 41 1.92 -3.66 12.75
C ILE A 41 1.75 -3.30 14.22
N MET A 42 2.57 -3.89 15.12
CA MET A 42 2.54 -3.58 16.55
C MET A 42 2.80 -2.09 16.81
N ALA A 43 3.81 -1.50 16.16
CA ALA A 43 4.10 -0.08 16.28
C ALA A 43 2.91 0.79 15.83
N CYS A 44 2.24 0.44 14.73
CA CYS A 44 1.05 1.14 14.25
C CYS A 44 -0.11 1.06 15.26
N CYS A 45 -0.30 -0.09 15.92
CA CYS A 45 -1.30 -0.25 16.99
C CYS A 45 -0.99 0.62 18.21
N VAL A 46 0.28 0.62 18.66
CA VAL A 46 0.73 1.44 19.80
C VAL A 46 0.52 2.93 19.51
N LEU A 47 0.95 3.39 18.33
CA LEU A 47 0.75 4.77 17.89
C LEU A 47 -0.74 5.11 17.77
N HIS A 48 -1.55 4.21 17.23
CA HIS A 48 -3.00 4.39 17.17
C HIS A 48 -3.60 4.61 18.57
N ASN A 49 -3.22 3.79 19.56
CA ASN A 49 -3.70 3.95 20.93
C ASN A 49 -3.28 5.29 21.55
N ILE A 50 -2.05 5.74 21.30
CA ILE A 50 -1.57 7.05 21.76
C ILE A 50 -2.40 8.17 21.12
N THR A 51 -2.64 8.09 19.81
CA THR A 51 -3.42 9.11 19.10
C THR A 51 -4.88 9.16 19.54
N MET A 52 -5.50 8.01 19.86
CA MET A 52 -6.84 7.93 20.44
C MET A 52 -6.89 8.60 21.82
N LYS A 53 -5.92 8.31 22.69
CA LYS A 53 -5.82 8.96 24.01
C LYS A 53 -5.62 10.48 23.92
N ARG A 54 -4.94 10.94 22.87
CA ARG A 54 -4.69 12.37 22.62
C ARG A 54 -5.80 13.07 21.82
N GLY A 55 -6.87 12.36 21.45
CA GLY A 55 -7.96 12.92 20.66
C GLY A 55 -7.55 13.35 19.25
N VAL A 56 -6.47 12.80 18.70
CA VAL A 56 -6.01 13.17 17.36
C VAL A 56 -6.97 12.57 16.33
N PRO A 57 -7.66 13.40 15.52
CA PRO A 57 -8.63 12.92 14.56
C PRO A 57 -7.97 11.97 13.56
N LEU A 58 -8.79 11.07 13.00
CA LEU A 58 -8.33 10.27 11.87
C LEU A 58 -8.08 11.22 10.67
N PRO A 59 -7.03 10.97 9.88
CA PRO A 59 -6.88 11.70 8.64
C PRO A 59 -8.13 11.49 7.78
N PRO A 60 -8.50 12.47 6.94
CA PRO A 60 -9.56 12.28 5.96
C PRO A 60 -9.24 11.01 5.17
N GLN A 61 -10.25 10.16 4.95
CA GLN A 61 -10.01 8.96 4.14
C GLN A 61 -9.40 9.42 2.81
N PRO A 62 -8.30 8.78 2.37
CA PRO A 62 -7.85 8.99 1.01
C PRO A 62 -9.08 8.76 0.11
N GLN A 63 -9.34 9.70 -0.80
CA GLN A 63 -10.21 9.45 -1.94
C GLN A 63 -9.82 8.05 -2.46
N PRO A 64 -10.77 7.16 -2.82
CA PRO A 64 -10.40 5.95 -3.55
C PRO A 64 -9.48 6.39 -4.67
N ARG A 65 -8.18 6.09 -4.53
CA ARG A 65 -7.30 6.20 -5.68
C ARG A 65 -7.93 5.19 -6.61
N GLU A 66 -8.50 5.65 -7.72
CA GLU A 66 -8.78 4.76 -8.82
C GLU A 66 -7.48 3.98 -8.97
N ASP A 67 -7.53 2.67 -8.69
CA ASP A 67 -6.46 1.78 -9.03
C ASP A 67 -6.29 2.02 -10.53
N VAL A 68 -5.29 2.82 -10.91
CA VAL A 68 -4.90 2.97 -12.30
C VAL A 68 -4.52 1.54 -12.66
N ARG A 69 -5.47 0.84 -13.28
CA ARG A 69 -5.20 -0.46 -13.86
C ARG A 69 -3.97 -0.23 -14.73
N PRO A 70 -2.91 -1.04 -14.60
CA PRO A 70 -1.76 -0.95 -15.49
C PRO A 70 -2.14 -1.02 -16.99
N ASP A 71 -3.38 -1.41 -17.30
CA ASP A 71 -3.96 -1.53 -18.64
C ASP A 71 -4.19 -0.22 -19.43
N THR A 72 -3.89 0.98 -18.90
CA THR A 72 -3.99 2.22 -19.71
C THR A 72 -2.65 2.81 -20.15
N MET A 73 -1.55 2.04 -20.07
CA MET A 73 -0.33 2.38 -20.82
C MET A 73 -0.37 1.76 -22.22
N VAL A 74 -1.18 2.33 -23.12
CA VAL A 74 -0.87 2.19 -24.55
C VAL A 74 0.11 3.31 -24.89
N GLU A 75 1.35 3.13 -24.45
CA GLU A 75 2.46 4.04 -24.76
C GLU A 75 3.07 3.63 -26.12
N PRO A 76 2.97 4.44 -27.19
CA PRO A 76 3.59 4.14 -28.48
C PRO A 76 5.12 4.22 -28.46
N GLU A 77 5.76 4.72 -27.40
CA GLU A 77 7.21 4.92 -27.35
C GLU A 77 8.04 3.63 -27.18
N CYS A 78 7.42 2.49 -26.85
CA CYS A 78 8.12 1.22 -26.69
C CYS A 78 8.75 0.69 -28.00
N ARG A 79 8.24 1.07 -29.18
CA ARG A 79 8.83 0.60 -30.46
C ARG A 79 10.23 1.16 -30.70
N HIS A 80 10.47 2.42 -30.33
CA HIS A 80 11.79 3.04 -30.50
C HIS A 80 12.82 2.39 -29.56
N ALA A 81 12.46 2.21 -28.28
CA ALA A 81 13.36 1.58 -27.31
C ALA A 81 13.70 0.12 -27.69
N VAL A 82 12.72 -0.65 -28.17
CA VAL A 82 12.93 -2.02 -28.64
C VAL A 82 13.80 -2.05 -29.90
N HIS A 83 13.60 -1.12 -30.83
CA HIS A 83 14.40 -1.02 -32.05
C HIS A 83 15.85 -0.63 -31.76
N VAL A 84 16.08 0.36 -30.90
CA VAL A 84 17.43 0.79 -30.48
C VAL A 84 18.14 -0.35 -29.76
N ARG A 85 17.44 -1.11 -28.90
CA ARG A 85 18.03 -2.28 -28.24
C ARG A 85 18.45 -3.36 -29.23
N ALA A 86 17.62 -3.66 -30.23
CA ALA A 86 17.95 -4.63 -31.27
C ALA A 86 19.16 -4.19 -32.11
N GLN A 87 19.25 -2.90 -32.45
CA GLN A 87 20.40 -2.36 -33.19
C GLN A 87 21.71 -2.42 -32.41
N LEU A 88 21.68 -2.17 -31.10
CA LEU A 88 22.87 -2.26 -30.25
C LEU A 88 23.33 -3.71 -30.07
N ILE A 89 22.39 -4.66 -29.96
CA ILE A 89 22.72 -6.10 -29.89
C ILE A 89 23.33 -6.58 -31.21
N ALA A 90 22.85 -6.11 -32.36
CA ALA A 90 23.36 -6.53 -33.67
C ALA A 90 24.71 -5.89 -34.06
N ARG A 91 25.22 -4.94 -33.25
CA ARG A 91 26.53 -4.29 -33.44
C ARG A 91 27.63 -4.85 -32.52
N LEU A 92 27.30 -5.82 -31.68
CA LEU A 92 28.25 -6.68 -30.98
C LEU A 92 28.50 -7.94 -31.82
#